data_AF-A0A379Y1T4-F1
#
_entry.id   AF-A0A379Y1T4-F1
#
_cell.length_a   1.000
_cell.length_b   1.000
_cell.length_c   1.000
_cell.angle_alpha   90.00
_cell.angle_beta   90.00
_cell.angle_gamma   90.00
#
_symmetry.space_group_name_H-M   'P 1'
#
loop_
_entity.id
_entity.type
_entity.pdbx_description
1 polymer ?
#
loop_
_entity_poly.entity_id
_entity_poly.type
_entity_poly.pdbx_seq_one_letter_code
_entity_poly.pdbx_strand_id
1 'polypeptide(L)'
;MSAHFVSQTVRTATGHWPVILPALGITLQPNGKPQPCPTCGGKDRFRFDNQDGRGTWFCNQCGAGDGLNLVEKALSLSARAAAEQVACRDGRKHQHPATGR
;
A
#
# COMPACT_ATOMS: atom_id res chain seq x y z
N MET A 1 13.35 8.71 -15.48
CA MET A 1 12.01 9.36 -15.40
C MET A 1 10.99 8.63 -14.50
N SER A 2 11.37 7.86 -13.45
CA SER A 2 10.35 6.98 -12.83
C SER A 2 10.44 6.71 -11.32
N ALA A 3 11.59 6.95 -10.66
CA ALA A 3 11.73 6.67 -9.21
C ALA A 3 10.93 7.64 -8.32
N HIS A 4 10.71 8.87 -8.80
CA HIS A 4 10.06 9.92 -8.01
C HIS A 4 8.56 9.68 -7.86
N PHE A 5 7.88 9.13 -8.87
CA PHE A 5 6.43 8.93 -8.85
C PHE A 5 5.99 7.96 -7.74
N VAL A 6 6.71 6.84 -7.62
CA VAL A 6 6.42 5.82 -6.60
C VAL A 6 6.58 6.41 -5.21
N SER A 7 7.74 7.01 -4.92
CA SER A 7 8.02 7.61 -3.60
C SER A 7 7.07 8.75 -3.26
N GLN A 8 6.66 9.58 -4.22
CA GLN A 8 5.65 10.64 -4.01
C GLN A 8 4.27 10.07 -3.72
N THR A 9 3.87 9.01 -4.43
CA THR A 9 2.59 8.33 -4.20
C THR A 9 2.54 7.71 -2.81
N VAL A 10 3.59 7.00 -2.39
CA VAL A 10 3.69 6.42 -1.03
C VAL A 10 3.61 7.50 0.04
N ARG A 11 4.32 8.61 -0.14
CA ARG A 11 4.26 9.76 0.77
C ARG A 11 2.86 10.35 0.87
N THR A 12 2.15 10.46 -0.25
CA THR A 12 0.79 11.03 -0.27
C THR A 12 -0.22 10.08 0.36
N ALA A 13 -0.07 8.77 0.10
CA ALA A 13 -0.90 7.72 0.69
C ALA A 13 -0.62 7.46 2.18
N THR A 14 0.48 8.01 2.73
CA THR A 14 0.79 7.94 4.16
C THR A 14 -0.34 8.59 4.97
N GLY A 15 -0.90 7.86 5.92
CA GLY A 15 -2.08 8.21 6.71
C GLY A 15 -3.39 7.64 6.15
N HIS A 16 -3.41 7.21 4.88
CA HIS A 16 -4.63 6.82 4.16
C HIS A 16 -4.66 5.35 3.74
N TRP A 17 -3.59 4.59 3.99
CA TRP A 17 -3.55 3.14 3.72
C TRP A 17 -4.74 2.32 4.22
N PRO A 18 -5.31 2.56 5.42
CA PRO A 18 -6.51 1.85 5.88
C PRO A 18 -7.74 2.03 4.97
N VAL A 19 -7.78 3.09 4.17
CA VAL A 19 -8.86 3.38 3.21
C VAL A 19 -8.50 2.88 1.81
N ILE A 20 -7.25 3.10 1.39
CA ILE A 20 -6.76 2.73 0.05
C ILE A 20 -6.71 1.21 -0.12
N LEU A 21 -6.21 0.46 0.88
CA LEU A 21 -6.01 -0.98 0.78
C LEU A 21 -7.34 -1.73 0.56
N PRO A 22 -8.42 -1.49 1.35
CA PRO A 22 -9.72 -2.06 1.07
C PRO A 22 -10.29 -1.66 -0.30
N ALA A 23 -10.04 -0.43 -0.77
CA ALA A 23 -10.48 0.03 -2.09
C ALA A 23 -9.75 -0.67 -3.26
N LEU A 24 -8.62 -1.33 -2.98
CA LEU A 24 -7.89 -2.21 -3.91
C LEU A 24 -8.28 -3.69 -3.75
N GLY A 25 -9.24 -4.01 -2.89
CA GLY A 25 -9.66 -5.38 -2.58
C GLY A 25 -8.83 -6.06 -1.48
N ILE A 26 -7.94 -5.32 -0.82
CA ILE A 26 -7.16 -5.82 0.32
C ILE A 26 -7.91 -5.47 1.60
N THR A 27 -8.80 -6.37 2.01
CA THR A 27 -9.55 -6.23 3.27
C THR A 27 -8.62 -6.31 4.47
N LEU A 28 -8.64 -5.28 5.30
CA LEU A 28 -7.89 -5.22 6.55
C LEU A 28 -8.85 -5.32 7.73
N GLN A 29 -8.55 -6.20 8.68
CA GLN A 29 -9.28 -6.21 9.94
C GLN A 29 -8.92 -5.00 10.80
N PRO A 30 -9.93 -4.33 11.41
CA PRO A 30 -9.69 -3.24 12.34
C PRO A 30 -8.96 -3.75 13.59
N ASN A 31 -8.22 -2.85 14.24
CA ASN A 31 -7.50 -3.08 15.50
C ASN A 31 -6.32 -4.07 15.43
N GLY A 32 -5.70 -4.23 14.25
CA GLY A 32 -4.47 -5.03 14.10
C GLY A 32 -4.67 -6.53 14.37
N LYS A 33 -5.90 -7.03 14.22
CA LYS A 33 -6.21 -8.44 14.46
C LYS A 33 -5.48 -9.36 13.47
N PRO A 34 -5.06 -10.56 13.93
CA PRO A 34 -4.54 -11.61 13.07
C PRO A 34 -5.55 -11.96 11.96
N GLN A 35 -5.11 -12.01 10.72
CA GLN A 35 -5.99 -12.29 9.57
C GLN A 35 -5.25 -13.08 8.45
N PRO A 36 -5.98 -13.58 7.44
CA PRO A 36 -5.39 -14.23 6.28
C PRO A 36 -4.44 -13.28 5.54
N CYS A 37 -3.29 -13.78 5.09
CA CYS A 37 -2.39 -12.95 4.27
C CYS A 37 -2.98 -12.78 2.87
N PRO A 38 -3.13 -11.55 2.35
CA PRO A 38 -3.61 -11.33 0.99
C PRO A 38 -2.60 -11.80 -0.07
N THR A 39 -1.33 -12.00 0.30
CA THR A 39 -0.27 -12.48 -0.62
C THR A 39 -0.13 -14.00 -0.63
N CYS A 40 -0.08 -14.64 0.55
CA CYS A 40 0.21 -16.07 0.67
C CYS A 40 -0.92 -16.90 1.31
N GLY A 41 -2.07 -16.27 1.59
CA GLY A 41 -3.20 -16.90 2.26
C GLY A 41 -2.98 -17.20 3.75
N GLY A 42 -3.69 -18.20 4.26
CA GLY A 42 -3.67 -18.61 5.67
C GLY A 42 -4.91 -18.20 6.45
N LYS A 43 -4.84 -18.25 7.79
CA LYS A 43 -5.95 -17.87 8.69
C LYS A 43 -5.67 -16.60 9.50
N ASP A 44 -4.45 -16.42 9.99
CA ASP A 44 -4.14 -15.45 11.06
C ASP A 44 -2.70 -14.89 11.03
N ARG A 45 -1.93 -15.16 9.97
CA ARG A 45 -0.50 -14.84 9.92
C ARG A 45 -0.17 -13.39 9.56
N PHE A 46 -1.14 -12.64 9.04
CA PHE A 46 -0.97 -11.26 8.62
C PHE A 46 -1.47 -10.30 9.70
N ARG A 47 -0.70 -9.24 9.94
CA ARG A 47 -1.04 -8.13 10.82
C ARG A 47 -0.74 -6.81 10.14
N PHE A 48 -1.69 -5.90 10.23
CA PHE A 48 -1.54 -4.53 9.79
C PHE A 48 -1.31 -3.66 11.01
N ASP A 49 -0.09 -3.12 11.14
CA ASP A 49 0.32 -2.32 12.29
C ASP A 49 0.28 -0.81 11.98
N ASN A 50 0.29 -0.43 10.70
CA ASN A 50 0.18 0.95 10.22
C ASN A 50 1.06 1.94 11.00
N GLN A 51 2.29 1.54 11.33
CA GLN A 51 3.23 2.35 12.09
C GLN A 51 3.50 3.66 11.34
N ASP A 52 3.43 4.78 12.08
CA ASP A 52 3.55 6.14 11.55
C ASP A 52 2.59 6.47 10.39
N GLY A 53 1.48 5.73 10.27
CA GLY A 53 0.54 5.87 9.16
C GLY A 53 1.10 5.43 7.81
N ARG A 54 2.25 4.73 7.75
CA ARG A 54 2.87 4.31 6.48
C ARG A 54 2.24 3.07 5.85
N GLY A 55 1.19 2.53 6.47
CA GLY A 55 0.56 1.29 6.00
C GLY A 55 1.46 0.08 6.19
N THR A 56 2.36 0.12 7.17
CA THR A 56 3.22 -1.03 7.44
C THR A 56 2.40 -2.24 7.84
N TRP A 57 2.97 -3.39 7.55
CA TRP A 57 2.37 -4.68 7.81
C TRP A 57 3.45 -5.72 8.05
N PHE A 58 3.03 -6.81 8.66
CA PHE A 58 3.87 -7.93 8.98
C PHE A 58 3.15 -9.24 8.71
N CYS A 59 3.86 -10.17 8.09
CA CYS A 59 3.44 -11.54 7.90
C CYS A 59 4.56 -12.48 8.32
N ASN A 60 4.24 -13.47 9.16
CA ASN A 60 5.21 -14.47 9.64
C ASN A 60 5.93 -15.25 8.53
N GLN A 61 5.35 -15.33 7.31
CA GLN A 61 5.93 -16.06 6.19
C GLN A 61 6.43 -15.15 5.05
N CYS A 62 5.77 -14.03 4.79
CA CYS A 62 6.16 -13.13 3.71
C CYS A 62 7.19 -12.07 4.16
N GLY A 63 7.34 -11.86 5.47
CA GLY A 63 8.13 -10.78 6.05
C GLY A 63 7.30 -9.54 6.36
N ALA A 64 7.99 -8.40 6.50
CA ALA A 64 7.38 -7.09 6.74
C ALA A 64 7.57 -6.17 5.52
N GLY A 65 6.69 -5.18 5.39
CA GLY A 65 6.80 -4.17 4.34
C GLY A 65 5.95 -2.94 4.62
N ASP A 66 5.97 -1.99 3.69
CA ASP A 66 5.09 -0.81 3.67
C ASP A 66 3.81 -1.08 2.86
N GLY A 67 2.89 -0.11 2.85
CA GLY A 67 1.62 -0.26 2.17
C GLY A 67 1.75 -0.53 0.66
N LEU A 68 2.77 0.03 0.00
CA LEU A 68 3.00 -0.21 -1.42
C LEU A 68 3.51 -1.63 -1.67
N ASN A 69 4.48 -2.09 -0.86
CA ASN A 69 5.00 -3.44 -0.95
C ASN A 69 3.89 -4.49 -0.76
N LEU A 70 2.89 -4.18 0.08
CA LEU A 70 1.71 -5.03 0.23
C LEU A 70 0.93 -5.14 -1.08
N VAL A 71 0.67 -4.02 -1.75
CA VAL A 71 -0.08 -3.97 -3.01
C VAL A 71 0.68 -4.70 -4.12
N GLU A 72 1.99 -4.48 -4.23
CA GLU A 72 2.87 -5.20 -5.17
C GLU A 72 2.75 -6.71 -4.99
N LYS A 73 2.83 -7.18 -3.75
CA LYS A 73 2.77 -8.61 -3.42
C LYS A 73 1.38 -9.19 -3.58
N ALA A 74 0.34 -8.50 -3.10
CA ALA A 74 -1.04 -9.00 -3.14
C ALA A 74 -1.60 -9.05 -4.57
N LEU A 75 -1.26 -8.07 -5.40
CA LEU A 75 -1.73 -7.99 -6.80
C LEU A 75 -0.71 -8.55 -7.81
N SER A 76 0.45 -9.01 -7.35
CA SER A 76 1.58 -9.43 -8.22
C SER A 76 1.94 -8.37 -9.27
N LEU A 77 2.03 -7.11 -8.85
CA LEU A 77 2.32 -5.96 -9.69
C LEU A 77 3.72 -5.43 -9.43
N SER A 78 4.29 -4.72 -10.41
CA SER A 78 5.51 -3.94 -10.20
C SER A 78 5.23 -2.70 -9.35
N ALA A 79 6.24 -2.18 -8.64
CA ALA A 79 6.14 -0.95 -7.83
C ALA A 79 5.47 0.22 -8.55
N ARG A 80 5.72 0.38 -9.86
CA ARG A 80 5.07 1.42 -10.67
C ARG A 80 3.57 1.16 -10.83
N ALA A 81 3.18 -0.04 -11.24
CA ALA A 81 1.78 -0.38 -11.46
C ALA A 81 0.99 -0.36 -10.13
N ALA A 82 1.60 -0.81 -9.03
CA ALA A 82 1.04 -0.68 -7.69
C ALA A 82 0.84 0.80 -7.30
N ALA A 83 1.82 1.66 -7.55
CA ALA A 83 1.69 3.09 -7.30
C ALA A 83 0.61 3.74 -8.16
N GLU A 84 0.45 3.35 -9.43
CA GLU A 84 -0.63 3.84 -10.29
C GLU A 84 -2.02 3.45 -9.73
N GLN A 85 -2.18 2.22 -9.23
CA GLN A 85 -3.41 1.77 -8.57
C GLN A 85 -3.69 2.55 -7.27
N VAL A 86 -2.66 2.75 -6.44
CA VAL A 86 -2.76 3.54 -5.21
C VAL A 86 -3.17 4.98 -5.53
N ALA A 87 -2.49 5.62 -6.48
CA ALA A 87 -2.79 7.00 -6.89
C ALA A 87 -4.20 7.13 -7.48
N CYS A 88 -4.68 6.12 -8.20
CA CYS A 88 -6.05 6.07 -8.72
C CYS A 88 -7.10 6.08 -7.60
N ARG A 89 -6.81 5.44 -6.46
CA ARG A 89 -7.74 5.33 -5.30
C ARG A 89 -7.59 6.45 -4.28
N ASP A 90 -6.38 6.97 -4.10
CA ASP A 90 -6.11 8.10 -3.19
C ASP A 90 -6.82 9.39 -3.64
N GLY A 91 -7.28 9.47 -4.90
CA GLY A 91 -8.12 10.56 -5.40
C GLY A 91 -7.42 11.92 -5.51
N ARG A 92 -6.19 12.03 -5.00
CA ARG A 92 -5.31 13.16 -5.21
C ARG A 92 -4.66 13.03 -6.57
N LYS A 93 -5.27 13.68 -7.56
CA LYS A 93 -4.61 14.00 -8.83
C LYS A 93 -3.20 14.50 -8.49
N HIS A 94 -2.18 13.78 -8.93
CA HIS A 94 -0.81 14.27 -8.92
C HIS A 94 -0.84 15.68 -9.49
N GLN A 95 -0.64 16.69 -8.65
CA GLN A 95 -0.21 17.99 -9.14
C GLN A 95 1.18 17.74 -9.72
N HIS A 96 1.22 17.58 -11.03
CA HIS A 96 2.42 17.82 -11.82
C HIS A 96 2.92 19.21 -11.38
N PRO A 97 4.11 19.37 -10.80
CA PRO A 97 4.74 20.66 -10.89
C PRO A 97 5.07 20.83 -12.37
N ALA A 98 4.28 21.65 -13.05
CA ALA A 98 4.70 22.25 -14.31
C ALA A 98 5.94 23.09 -13.97
N THR A 99 7.13 22.50 -14.05
CA THR A 99 8.36 23.26 -14.08
C THR A 99 8.47 23.84 -15.47
N GLY A 100 7.80 24.98 -15.66
CA GLY A 100 8.06 25.85 -16.79
C GLY A 100 9.48 26.43 -16.66
N ARG A 101 10.28 26.24 -17.71
CA ARG A 101 11.15 27.28 -18.25
C ARG A 101 11.49 26.92 -19.70
#